data_AF-A0A2K3K0T7-F1
#
_entry.id   AF-A0A2K3K0T7-F1
#
_cell.length_a   1.000
_cell.length_b   1.000
_cell.length_c   1.000
_cell.angle_alpha   90.00
_cell.angle_beta   90.00
_cell.angle_gamma   90.00
#
_symmetry.space_group_name_H-M   'P 1'
#
loop_
_entity.id
_entity.type
_entity.pdbx_description
1 polymer ?
#
loop_
_entity_poly.entity_id
_entity_poly.type
_entity_poly.pdbx_seq_one_letter_code
_entity_poly.pdbx_strand_id
1 'polypeptide(L)'
;MFQKLYPEHRKKEIENFIPNAVRFLEETQKVDGSWYGSWGICFIYGTWFALGGLAAAGNTYTNCVAIRKAVNFLLTTQREDGGWAESYLSSPKK
;
A
#
# COMPACT_ATOMS: atom_id res chain seq x y z
N MET A 1 8.85 4.55 13.83
CA MET A 1 8.97 5.65 14.81
C MET A 1 8.89 5.13 16.24
N PHE A 2 7.89 4.31 16.61
CA PHE A 2 7.80 3.71 17.96
C PHE A 2 8.95 2.75 18.30
N GLN A 3 9.22 1.71 17.49
CA GLN A 3 10.32 0.76 17.76
C GLN A 3 11.71 1.41 17.85
N LYS A 4 11.92 2.55 17.16
CA LYS A 4 13.18 3.29 17.25
C LYS A 4 13.37 3.97 18.60
N LEU A 5 12.27 4.41 19.23
CA LEU A 5 12.27 5.07 20.53
C LEU A 5 12.21 4.07 21.69
N TYR A 6 11.57 2.91 21.48
CA TYR A 6 11.36 1.88 22.50
C TYR A 6 11.73 0.49 21.95
N PRO A 7 13.03 0.20 21.72
CA PRO A 7 13.47 -1.01 21.01
C PRO A 7 13.14 -2.32 21.75
N GLU A 8 13.07 -2.29 23.08
CA GLU A 8 12.82 -3.48 23.90
C GLU A 8 11.34 -3.74 24.18
N HIS A 9 10.45 -2.78 23.90
CA HIS A 9 9.02 -2.94 24.19
C HIS A 9 8.37 -3.90 23.21
N ARG A 10 8.00 -5.10 23.68
CA ARG A 10 7.29 -6.14 22.90
C ARG A 10 7.96 -6.46 21.56
N LYS A 11 9.30 -6.40 21.56
CA LYS A 11 10.13 -6.50 20.37
C LYS A 11 9.77 -7.72 19.52
N LYS A 12 9.71 -8.89 20.14
CA LYS A 12 9.42 -10.17 19.48
C LYS A 12 8.06 -10.17 18.79
N GLU A 13 7.02 -9.66 19.45
CA GLU A 13 5.68 -9.63 18.85
C GLU A 13 5.61 -8.65 17.67
N ILE A 14 6.24 -7.49 17.77
CA ILE A 14 6.24 -6.51 16.69
C ILE A 14 7.06 -7.02 15.50
N GLU A 15 8.24 -7.60 15.75
CA GLU A 15 9.07 -8.23 14.71
C GLU A 15 8.35 -9.38 14.00
N ASN A 16 7.50 -10.13 14.70
CA ASN A 16 6.66 -11.16 14.09
C ASN A 16 5.45 -10.58 13.34
N PHE A 17 4.91 -9.45 13.77
CA PHE A 17 3.71 -8.85 13.18
C PHE A 17 3.98 -8.18 11.84
N ILE A 18 5.10 -7.45 11.70
CA ILE A 18 5.43 -6.69 10.49
C ILE A 18 5.46 -7.58 9.23
N PRO A 19 6.15 -8.75 9.21
CA PRO A 19 6.13 -9.63 8.04
C PRO A 19 4.75 -10.15 7.68
N ASN A 20 3.91 -10.44 8.68
CA ASN A 20 2.53 -10.88 8.46
C ASN A 20 1.68 -9.76 7.84
N ALA A 21 1.87 -8.51 8.28
CA ALA A 21 1.20 -7.36 7.70
C ALA A 21 1.66 -7.09 6.25
N VAL A 22 2.96 -7.24 5.97
CA VAL A 22 3.49 -7.17 4.59
C VAL A 22 2.84 -8.23 3.71
N ARG A 23 2.83 -9.49 4.16
CA ARG A 23 2.20 -10.59 3.42
C ARG A 23 0.72 -10.31 3.14
N PHE A 24 -0.01 -9.81 4.13
CA PHE A 24 -1.42 -9.42 3.94
C PHE A 24 -1.58 -8.34 2.86
N LEU A 25 -0.71 -7.32 2.83
CA LEU A 25 -0.74 -6.31 1.76
C LEU A 25 -0.45 -6.94 0.39
N GLU A 26 0.54 -7.82 0.29
CA GLU A 26 0.85 -8.50 -0.98
C GLU A 26 -0.28 -9.41 -1.45
N GLU A 27 -0.92 -10.16 -0.56
CA GLU A 27 -2.04 -11.08 -0.87
C GLU A 27 -3.34 -10.35 -1.24
N THR A 28 -3.55 -9.14 -0.71
CA THR A 28 -4.75 -8.34 -0.99
C THR A 28 -4.58 -7.39 -2.17
N GLN A 29 -3.38 -7.31 -2.76
CA GLN A 29 -3.14 -6.51 -3.95
C GLN A 29 -3.97 -7.03 -5.13
N LYS A 30 -4.61 -6.11 -5.86
CA LYS A 30 -5.36 -6.45 -7.06
C LYS A 30 -4.42 -6.78 -8.22
N VAL A 31 -4.95 -7.46 -9.23
CA VAL A 31 -4.19 -7.88 -10.43
C VAL A 31 -3.58 -6.67 -11.16
N ASP A 32 -4.27 -5.53 -11.17
CA ASP A 32 -3.79 -4.28 -11.77
C ASP A 32 -2.69 -3.57 -10.95
N GLY A 33 -2.39 -4.04 -9.74
CA GLY A 33 -1.40 -3.47 -8.84
C GLY A 33 -1.96 -2.52 -7.78
N SER A 34 -3.26 -2.23 -7.80
CA SER A 34 -3.90 -1.33 -6.84
C SER A 34 -4.37 -2.04 -5.56
N TRP A 35 -4.73 -1.24 -4.55
CA TRP A 35 -5.47 -1.70 -3.37
C TRP A 35 -6.79 -0.96 -3.22
N TYR A 36 -7.82 -1.65 -2.75
CA TYR A 36 -9.13 -1.07 -2.51
C TYR A 36 -9.15 -0.16 -1.27
N GLY A 37 -9.60 1.08 -1.44
CA GLY A 37 -9.83 2.03 -0.34
C GLY A 37 -11.20 1.83 0.30
N SER A 38 -11.21 1.42 1.57
CA SER A 38 -12.47 1.24 2.32
C SER A 38 -12.99 2.53 2.98
N TRP A 39 -12.10 3.52 3.16
CA TRP A 39 -12.36 4.75 3.91
C TRP A 39 -12.14 6.02 3.09
N GLY A 40 -11.79 5.86 1.81
CA GLY A 40 -11.54 6.92 0.85
C GLY A 40 -11.74 6.39 -0.56
N ILE A 41 -11.97 7.30 -1.51
CA ILE A 41 -12.22 6.94 -2.91
C ILE A 41 -10.90 6.93 -3.68
N CYS A 42 -10.51 5.84 -4.34
CA CYS A 42 -10.80 4.45 -3.98
C CYS A 42 -9.47 3.69 -4.07
N PHE A 43 -8.98 3.48 -5.29
CA PHE A 43 -7.77 2.73 -5.55
C PHE A 43 -6.50 3.55 -5.34
N ILE A 44 -6.51 4.85 -5.66
CA ILE A 44 -5.39 5.76 -5.36
C ILE A 44 -5.19 5.84 -3.85
N TYR A 45 -6.30 6.04 -3.11
CA TYR A 45 -6.29 6.10 -1.66
C TYR A 45 -5.74 4.81 -1.04
N GLY A 46 -6.29 3.65 -1.41
CA GLY A 46 -5.82 2.36 -0.90
C GLY A 46 -4.35 2.10 -1.23
N THR A 47 -3.95 2.40 -2.47
CA THR A 47 -2.57 2.19 -2.95
C THR A 47 -1.57 3.09 -2.22
N TRP A 48 -1.92 4.34 -1.90
CA TRP A 48 -1.08 5.23 -1.11
C TRP A 48 -0.76 4.63 0.28
N PHE A 49 -1.78 4.15 1.00
CA PHE A 49 -1.58 3.52 2.31
C PHE A 49 -0.74 2.24 2.22
N ALA A 50 -1.01 1.39 1.24
CA ALA A 50 -0.26 0.15 1.05
C ALA A 50 1.22 0.42 0.75
N LEU A 51 1.52 1.35 -0.17
CA LEU A 51 2.89 1.77 -0.48
C LEU A 51 3.60 2.34 0.76
N GLY A 52 2.93 3.18 1.54
CA GLY A 52 3.47 3.72 2.79
C GLY A 52 3.81 2.63 3.81
N GLY A 53 2.91 1.65 4.00
CA GLY A 53 3.14 0.52 4.90
C GLY A 53 4.30 -0.37 4.45
N LEU A 54 4.35 -0.72 3.15
CA LEU A 54 5.43 -1.52 2.57
C LEU A 54 6.78 -0.81 2.71
N ALA A 55 6.84 0.49 2.39
CA ALA A 55 8.05 1.30 2.54
C ALA A 55 8.51 1.41 4.00
N ALA A 56 7.58 1.59 4.94
CA ALA A 56 7.89 1.61 6.36
C ALA A 56 8.43 0.27 6.88
N ALA A 57 8.06 -0.84 6.26
CA ALA A 57 8.60 -2.19 6.52
C ALA A 57 9.94 -2.47 5.80
N GLY A 58 10.50 -1.50 5.07
CA GLY A 58 11.78 -1.64 4.37
C GLY A 58 11.67 -2.22 2.95
N ASN A 59 10.46 -2.35 2.40
CA ASN A 59 10.28 -2.69 1.00
C ASN A 59 10.58 -1.49 0.11
N THR A 60 11.13 -1.76 -1.06
CA THR A 60 11.59 -0.80 -2.05
C THR A 60 11.19 -1.26 -3.44
N TYR A 61 11.37 -0.40 -4.44
CA TYR A 61 11.12 -0.74 -5.83
C TYR A 61 11.94 -1.96 -6.31
N THR A 62 13.16 -2.14 -5.80
CA THR A 62 14.05 -3.22 -6.27
C THR A 62 13.72 -4.57 -5.64
N ASN A 63 13.36 -4.61 -4.35
CA ASN A 63 13.14 -5.86 -3.61
C ASN A 63 11.68 -6.30 -3.50
N CYS A 64 10.70 -5.48 -3.90
CA CYS A 64 9.28 -5.83 -3.75
C CYS A 64 8.50 -5.72 -5.08
N VAL A 65 7.94 -6.85 -5.53
CA VAL A 65 7.10 -6.92 -6.74
C VAL A 65 5.82 -6.10 -6.58
N ALA A 66 5.21 -6.14 -5.39
CA ALA A 66 3.97 -5.42 -5.13
C ALA A 66 4.14 -3.91 -5.31
N ILE A 67 5.26 -3.34 -4.82
CA ILE A 67 5.60 -1.93 -5.05
C ILE A 67 5.72 -1.63 -6.54
N ARG A 68 6.38 -2.48 -7.33
CA ARG A 68 6.54 -2.24 -8.78
C ARG A 68 5.19 -2.22 -9.50
N LYS A 69 4.31 -3.16 -9.19
CA LYS A 69 2.95 -3.20 -9.75
C LYS A 69 2.14 -1.96 -9.38
N ALA A 70 2.24 -1.53 -8.14
CA ALA A 70 1.57 -0.33 -7.63
C ALA A 70 2.07 0.95 -8.32
N VAL A 71 3.39 1.07 -8.50
CA VAL A 71 3.99 2.18 -9.25
C VAL A 71 3.51 2.16 -10.70
N ASN A 72 3.48 0.99 -11.34
CA ASN A 72 2.95 0.86 -12.70
C ASN A 72 1.48 1.30 -12.76
N PHE A 73 0.63 0.85 -11.84
CA PHE A 73 -0.77 1.28 -11.73
C PHE A 73 -0.89 2.81 -11.67
N LEU A 74 -0.14 3.47 -10.79
CA LEU A 74 -0.17 4.93 -10.66
C LEU A 74 0.29 5.61 -11.95
N LEU A 75 1.41 5.18 -12.54
CA LEU A 75 1.90 5.78 -13.79
C LEU A 75 0.90 5.60 -14.95
N THR A 76 0.26 4.44 -15.07
CA THR A 76 -0.72 4.18 -16.13
C THR A 76 -2.06 4.87 -15.92
N THR A 77 -2.36 5.32 -14.70
CA THR A 77 -3.62 6.01 -14.36
C THR A 77 -3.45 7.52 -14.22
N GLN A 78 -2.24 8.04 -14.43
CA GLN A 78 -1.99 9.48 -14.45
C GLN A 78 -2.71 10.11 -15.65
N ARG A 79 -3.34 11.26 -15.42
CA ARG A 79 -4.02 12.05 -16.46
C ARG A 79 -3.02 12.93 -17.21
N GLU A 80 -3.42 13.42 -18.38
CA GLU A 80 -2.59 14.31 -19.21
C GLU A 80 -2.17 15.61 -18.50
N ASP A 81 -2.98 16.07 -17.54
CA ASP A 81 -2.69 17.23 -16.69
C ASP A 81 -1.70 16.93 -15.56
N GLY A 82 -1.21 15.69 -15.47
CA GLY A 82 -0.29 15.21 -14.45
C GLY A 82 -0.95 14.80 -13.13
N GLY A 83 -2.27 14.96 -13.00
CA GLY A 83 -3.03 14.60 -11.80
C GLY A 83 -3.56 13.16 -11.80
N TRP A 84 -4.20 12.79 -10.69
CA TRP A 84 -4.98 11.56 -10.54
C TRP A 84 -6.36 11.91 -9.97
N ALA A 85 -7.39 11.19 -10.42
CA ALA A 85 -8.73 11.38 -9.90
C ALA A 85 -9.54 10.08 -10.02
N GLU A 86 -10.42 9.88 -9.05
CA GLU A 86 -11.41 8.81 -9.05
C GLU A 86 -12.79 9.39 -8.73
N SER A 87 -13.80 8.89 -9.44
CA SER A 87 -15.20 9.20 -9.14
C SER A 87 -15.67 8.32 -7.96
N TYR A 88 -16.72 8.73 -7.25
CA TYR A 88 -17.37 7.86 -6.26
C TYR A 88 -17.87 6.54 -6.87
N LEU A 89 -18.09 6.51 -8.20
CA LEU A 89 -18.42 5.30 -8.94
C LEU A 89 -17.28 4.27 -8.98
N SER A 90 -16.05 4.64 -8.61
CA SER A 90 -14.93 3.71 -8.43
C SER A 90 -15.14 2.78 -7.24
N SER A 91 -16.02 3.13 -6.30
CA SER A 91 -16.44 2.24 -5.24
C SER A 91 -17.54 1.29 -5.75
N PRO A 92 -17.46 -0.03 -5.50
CA PRO A 92 -18.51 -0.96 -5.89
C PRO A 92 -19.82 -0.58 -5.21
N LYS A 93 -20.93 -0.69 -5.95
CA LYS A 93 -22.26 -0.60 -5.37
C LYS A 93 -22.43 -1.78 -4.41
N LYS A 94 -22.68 -1.47 -3.13
CA LYS A 94 -23.08 -2.47 -2.14
C LYS A 94 -24.53 -2.88 -2.35
#